data_AF-A0A0H5QES5-F1
#
_entry.id   AF-A0A0H5QES5-F1
#
_cell.length_a   1.000
_cell.length_b   1.000
_cell.length_c   1.000
_cell.angle_alpha   90.00
_cell.angle_beta   90.00
_cell.angle_gamma   90.00
#
_symmetry.space_group_name_H-M   'P 1'
#
loop_
_entity.id
_entity.type
_entity.pdbx_description
1 polymer ?
#
loop_
_entity_poly.entity_id
_entity_poly.type
_entity_poly.pdbx_seq_one_letter_code
_entity_poly.pdbx_strand_id
1 'polypeptide(L)'
;QKRNLNIEESLTLLSDIAPGLMSRVDQATSFGFAQSNDFPNRHDPKYWSNPLESQLPMSSSMKIYCLYGVGKPTERAYSFQRHNGGSCSRIPFQIDSGSKNNGLMLCDGDGTVPLISLGFMCIRGWKSDRFNPGRAPVITREYPHKPLDLFVSGGDLRGGPSSGDHVDVLGNHDLIDDILLIVSNSKRLPENRIISDIEKFSERIDVGV
;
A
#
# COMPACT_ATOMS: atom_id res chain seq x y z
N GLN A 1 -20.16 19.10 -14.84
CA GLN A 1 -19.30 18.21 -15.65
C GLN A 1 -18.39 17.44 -14.69
N LYS A 2 -18.30 16.11 -14.78
CA LYS A 2 -17.40 15.33 -13.92
C LYS A 2 -15.97 15.54 -14.43
N ARG A 3 -15.06 16.00 -13.56
CA ARG A 3 -13.64 16.13 -13.85
C ARG A 3 -12.91 15.03 -13.11
N ASN A 4 -12.25 14.14 -13.85
CA ASN A 4 -11.35 13.16 -13.26
C ASN A 4 -10.03 13.86 -12.99
N LEU A 5 -9.56 13.79 -11.75
CA LEU A 5 -8.25 14.33 -11.37
C LEU A 5 -7.30 13.15 -11.19
N ASN A 6 -6.09 13.28 -11.73
CA ASN A 6 -4.99 12.41 -11.32
C ASN A 6 -4.44 12.85 -9.93
N ILE A 7 -3.42 12.17 -9.41
CA ILE A 7 -2.84 12.48 -8.09
C ILE A 7 -2.20 13.87 -8.07
N GLU A 8 -1.46 14.27 -9.10
CA GLU A 8 -0.81 15.58 -9.17
C GLU A 8 -1.83 16.73 -9.18
N GLU A 9 -2.90 16.58 -9.96
CA GLU A 9 -4.01 17.53 -10.00
C GLU A 9 -4.76 17.58 -8.66
N SER A 10 -4.89 16.43 -7.97
CA SER A 10 -5.53 16.35 -6.66
C SER A 10 -4.70 17.03 -5.57
N LEU A 11 -3.37 16.85 -5.57
CA LEU A 11 -2.46 17.56 -4.67
C LEU A 11 -2.50 19.06 -4.93
N THR A 12 -2.50 19.48 -6.19
CA THR A 12 -2.66 20.90 -6.58
C THR A 12 -3.95 21.49 -5.99
N LEU A 13 -5.07 20.78 -6.16
CA LEU A 13 -6.36 21.19 -5.59
C LEU A 13 -6.32 21.29 -4.06
N LEU A 14 -5.67 20.33 -3.38
CA LEU A 14 -5.52 20.37 -1.92
C LEU A 14 -4.67 21.57 -1.46
N SER A 15 -3.63 21.93 -2.22
CA SER A 15 -2.81 23.11 -1.93
C SER A 15 -3.59 24.41 -2.06
N ASP A 16 -4.52 24.48 -3.02
CA ASP A 16 -5.42 25.63 -3.16
C ASP A 16 -6.42 25.75 -2.01
N ILE A 17 -6.96 24.62 -1.53
CA ILE A 17 -8.01 24.58 -0.50
C ILE A 17 -7.42 24.73 0.91
N ALA A 18 -6.30 24.07 1.17
CA ALA A 18 -5.72 23.92 2.51
C ALA A 18 -4.19 24.15 2.50
N PRO A 19 -3.71 25.34 2.08
CA PRO A 19 -2.28 25.60 1.88
C PRO A 19 -1.45 25.39 3.16
N GLY A 20 -1.99 25.71 4.33
CA GLY A 20 -1.29 25.51 5.60
C GLY A 20 -1.10 24.03 5.98
N LEU A 21 -2.05 23.16 5.62
CA LEU A 21 -1.90 21.71 5.80
C LEU A 21 -0.90 21.17 4.79
N MET A 22 -1.06 21.52 3.51
CA MET A 22 -0.18 21.06 2.44
C MET A 22 1.26 21.51 2.65
N SER A 23 1.50 22.72 3.15
CA SER A 23 2.85 23.17 3.51
C SER A 23 3.55 22.25 4.54
N ARG A 24 2.80 21.68 5.49
CA ARG A 24 3.34 20.71 6.46
C ARG A 24 3.58 19.35 5.82
N VAL A 25 2.67 18.91 4.95
CA VAL A 25 2.79 17.66 4.19
C VAL A 25 4.03 17.71 3.29
N ASP A 26 4.22 18.80 2.55
CA ASP A 26 5.34 18.99 1.63
C ASP A 26 6.70 19.08 2.33
N GLN A 27 6.72 19.49 3.60
CA GLN A 27 7.94 19.48 4.43
C GLN A 27 8.29 18.08 4.95
N ALA A 28 7.29 17.21 5.14
CA ALA A 28 7.46 15.93 5.81
C ALA A 28 7.42 14.71 4.87
N THR A 29 6.93 14.86 3.65
CA THR A 29 6.67 13.74 2.73
C THR A 29 7.12 14.02 1.31
N SER A 30 7.37 12.95 0.57
CA SER A 30 7.72 12.98 -0.85
C SER A 30 6.75 12.10 -1.63
N PHE A 31 6.40 12.53 -2.84
CA PHE A 31 5.43 11.87 -3.73
C PHE A 31 6.04 11.50 -5.09
N GLY A 32 7.35 11.67 -5.26
CA GLY A 32 8.07 11.40 -6.49
C GLY A 32 8.62 9.98 -6.55
N PHE A 33 9.47 9.77 -7.55
CA PHE A 33 10.27 8.55 -7.70
C PHE A 33 11.63 8.90 -8.31
N ALA A 34 12.65 8.13 -7.93
CA ALA A 34 14.03 8.34 -8.38
C ALA A 34 14.17 8.13 -9.88
N GLN A 35 14.68 9.15 -10.57
CA GLN A 35 14.96 9.13 -12.02
C GLN A 35 16.32 8.55 -12.37
N SER A 36 17.23 8.47 -11.40
CA SER A 36 18.59 7.99 -11.58
C SER A 36 18.96 7.02 -10.45
N ASN A 37 20.16 6.42 -10.56
CA ASN A 37 20.71 5.56 -9.51
C ASN A 37 21.40 6.36 -8.39
N ASP A 38 21.36 7.70 -8.46
CA ASP A 38 21.87 8.58 -7.41
C ASP A 38 20.72 9.04 -6.52
N PHE A 39 20.88 8.89 -5.22
CA PHE A 39 19.88 9.24 -4.20
C PHE A 39 20.45 10.37 -3.33
N PRO A 40 20.53 11.60 -3.88
CA PRO A 40 21.20 12.72 -3.22
C PRO A 40 20.55 13.09 -1.88
N ASN A 41 19.25 12.85 -1.76
CA ASN A 41 18.46 13.22 -0.60
C ASN A 41 18.34 12.10 0.44
N ARG A 42 19.19 11.05 0.38
CA ARG A 42 19.13 9.91 1.31
C ARG A 42 19.22 10.29 2.80
N HIS A 43 19.84 11.42 3.11
CA HIS A 43 20.00 11.92 4.48
C HIS A 43 18.86 12.84 4.94
N ASP A 44 17.93 13.19 4.05
CA ASP A 44 16.78 14.01 4.37
C ASP A 44 15.61 13.12 4.83
N PRO A 45 15.12 13.26 6.08
CA PRO A 45 14.01 12.46 6.62
C PRO A 45 12.73 12.51 5.79
N LYS A 46 12.53 13.55 4.99
CA LYS A 46 11.39 13.71 4.08
C LYS A 46 11.22 12.53 3.11
N TYR A 47 12.30 11.85 2.75
CA TYR A 47 12.31 10.79 1.73
C TYR A 47 12.29 9.37 2.34
N TRP A 48 12.54 9.22 3.64
CA TRP A 48 12.74 7.89 4.24
C TRP A 48 11.52 6.98 4.19
N SER A 49 10.32 7.56 4.20
CA SER A 49 9.06 6.81 4.07
C SER A 49 8.72 6.45 2.62
N ASN A 50 9.39 7.04 1.62
CA ASN A 50 9.14 6.78 0.21
C ASN A 50 10.17 5.79 -0.35
N PRO A 51 9.82 4.50 -0.52
CA PRO A 51 10.75 3.49 -1.02
C PRO A 51 11.10 3.68 -2.50
N LEU A 52 10.44 4.59 -3.21
CA LEU A 52 10.78 4.98 -4.59
C LEU A 52 11.79 6.13 -4.65
N GLU A 53 12.08 6.78 -3.52
CA GLU A 53 13.08 7.86 -3.40
C GLU A 53 14.10 7.60 -2.29
N SER A 54 14.10 6.38 -1.74
CA SER A 54 15.06 5.93 -0.73
C SER A 54 15.51 4.49 -1.04
N GLN A 55 16.82 4.27 -1.07
CA GLN A 55 17.40 2.95 -1.32
C GLN A 55 17.51 2.14 -0.04
N LEU A 56 17.40 0.81 -0.20
CA LEU A 56 17.81 -0.12 0.84
C LEU A 56 19.32 -0.05 1.08
N PRO A 57 19.79 -0.33 2.30
CA PRO A 57 21.22 -0.35 2.60
C PRO A 57 21.95 -1.47 1.85
N MET A 58 23.23 -1.25 1.55
CA MET A 58 24.12 -2.30 1.08
C MET A 58 24.51 -3.22 2.25
N SER A 59 23.68 -4.22 2.53
CA SER A 59 23.89 -5.18 3.62
C SER A 59 23.81 -6.61 3.13
N SER A 60 24.87 -7.39 3.34
CA SER A 60 24.96 -8.80 2.97
C SER A 60 24.17 -9.74 3.89
N SER A 61 23.78 -9.28 5.08
CA SER A 61 23.00 -10.06 6.05
C SER A 61 21.50 -9.76 6.01
N MET A 62 21.08 -8.74 5.25
CA MET A 62 19.69 -8.33 5.16
C MET A 62 18.87 -9.31 4.30
N LYS A 63 17.69 -9.66 4.79
CA LYS A 63 16.65 -10.40 4.06
C LYS A 63 15.33 -9.66 4.24
N ILE A 64 14.51 -9.64 3.19
CA ILE A 64 13.22 -8.95 3.20
C ILE A 64 12.12 -9.97 3.00
N TYR A 65 11.14 -9.96 3.90
CA TYR A 65 9.93 -10.76 3.81
C TYR A 65 8.75 -9.81 3.71
N CYS A 66 8.09 -9.79 2.56
CA CYS A 66 6.86 -9.04 2.34
C CYS A 66 5.67 -9.95 2.62
N LEU A 67 4.96 -9.67 3.70
CA LEU A 67 3.83 -10.48 4.18
C LEU A 67 2.58 -9.60 4.13
N TYR A 68 1.61 -9.89 3.26
CA TYR A 68 0.41 -9.06 3.14
C TYR A 68 -0.83 -9.82 2.67
N GLY A 69 -2.00 -9.31 3.09
CA GLY A 69 -3.29 -9.84 2.68
C GLY A 69 -3.67 -9.40 1.26
N VAL A 70 -4.44 -10.25 0.56
CA VAL A 70 -4.95 -9.98 -0.80
C VAL A 70 -6.37 -10.53 -0.98
N GLY A 71 -7.07 -10.10 -2.01
CA GLY A 71 -8.41 -10.59 -2.35
C GLY A 71 -9.54 -9.90 -1.60
N LYS A 72 -9.26 -8.86 -0.81
CA LYS A 72 -10.28 -8.04 -0.15
C LYS A 72 -10.52 -6.75 -0.95
N PRO A 73 -11.78 -6.37 -1.24
CA PRO A 73 -12.06 -5.10 -1.91
C PRO A 73 -11.53 -3.90 -1.10
N THR A 74 -10.68 -3.09 -1.73
CA THR A 74 -10.01 -1.93 -1.13
C THR A 74 -10.30 -0.66 -1.90
N GLU A 75 -10.49 0.45 -1.20
CA GLU A 75 -10.72 1.78 -1.80
C GLU A 75 -9.51 2.25 -2.61
N ARG A 76 -9.75 2.64 -3.87
CA ARG A 76 -8.73 3.13 -4.81
C ARG A 76 -8.90 4.60 -5.16
N ALA A 77 -10.14 5.04 -5.30
CA ALA A 77 -10.47 6.41 -5.66
C ALA A 77 -11.89 6.76 -5.18
N TYR A 78 -12.13 8.05 -5.04
CA TYR A 78 -13.40 8.59 -4.56
C TYR A 78 -13.98 9.58 -5.57
N SER A 79 -15.29 9.54 -5.73
CA SER A 79 -16.05 10.57 -6.42
C SER A 79 -16.45 11.65 -5.41
N PHE A 80 -16.05 12.89 -5.66
CA PHE A 80 -16.41 14.02 -4.82
C PHE A 80 -17.47 14.89 -5.49
N GLN A 81 -18.35 15.45 -4.68
CA GLN A 81 -19.28 16.51 -5.07
C GLN A 81 -19.00 17.77 -4.25
N ARG A 82 -19.31 18.94 -4.83
CA ARG A 82 -19.26 20.20 -4.07
C ARG A 82 -20.32 20.18 -2.98
N HIS A 83 -19.90 20.58 -1.78
CA HIS A 83 -20.81 20.80 -0.68
C HIS A 83 -21.39 22.22 -0.78
N ASN A 84 -22.69 22.32 -1.10
CA ASN A 84 -23.42 23.58 -1.13
C ASN A 84 -23.73 23.99 0.31
N GLY A 85 -22.78 24.70 0.93
CA GLY A 85 -22.71 25.02 2.36
C GLY A 85 -24.01 25.17 3.15
N GLY A 86 -24.04 24.55 4.33
CA GLY A 86 -24.67 25.08 5.53
C GLY A 86 -23.62 25.76 6.43
N SER A 87 -24.08 26.55 7.40
CA SER A 87 -23.27 27.40 8.32
C SER A 87 -22.02 26.76 8.96
N CYS A 88 -21.90 25.43 8.95
CA CYS A 88 -20.94 24.69 9.79
C CYS A 88 -19.80 23.95 9.05
N SER A 89 -19.68 23.98 7.72
CA SER A 89 -18.60 23.26 7.02
C SER A 89 -17.72 24.18 6.17
N ARG A 90 -16.44 24.29 6.56
CA ARG A 90 -15.37 24.95 5.78
C ARG A 90 -14.79 24.05 4.68
N ILE A 91 -15.29 22.82 4.52
CA ILE A 91 -14.77 21.83 3.58
C ILE A 91 -15.61 21.89 2.30
N PRO A 92 -15.02 22.28 1.14
CA PRO A 92 -15.77 22.55 -0.09
C PRO A 92 -16.23 21.29 -0.84
N PHE A 93 -15.68 20.12 -0.50
CA PHE A 93 -15.97 18.84 -1.16
C PHE A 93 -16.37 17.78 -0.14
N GLN A 94 -17.30 16.92 -0.54
CA GLN A 94 -17.68 15.72 0.21
C GLN A 94 -17.78 14.54 -0.75
N ILE A 95 -17.62 13.32 -0.25
CA ILE A 95 -17.81 12.11 -1.06
C ILE A 95 -19.25 12.11 -1.58
N ASP A 96 -19.41 11.84 -2.87
CA ASP A 96 -20.70 11.72 -3.54
C ASP A 96 -21.31 10.35 -3.26
N SER A 97 -21.85 10.20 -2.05
CA SER A 97 -22.55 8.97 -1.63
C SER A 97 -23.82 8.68 -2.44
N GLY A 98 -24.34 9.65 -3.19
CA GLY A 98 -25.48 9.45 -4.10
C GLY A 98 -25.09 8.83 -5.45
N SER A 99 -23.80 8.78 -5.76
CA SER A 99 -23.29 8.16 -6.98
C SER A 99 -23.15 6.64 -6.86
N LYS A 100 -22.85 5.98 -7.99
CA LYS A 100 -22.65 4.53 -8.06
C LYS A 100 -21.60 4.10 -7.03
N ASN A 101 -21.88 3.00 -6.32
CA ASN A 101 -21.02 2.46 -5.24
C ASN A 101 -20.74 3.49 -4.12
N ASN A 102 -21.69 4.37 -3.81
CA ASN A 102 -21.54 5.43 -2.80
C ASN A 102 -20.32 6.34 -3.06
N GLY A 103 -19.94 6.53 -4.32
CA GLY A 103 -18.77 7.32 -4.70
C GLY A 103 -17.44 6.60 -4.52
N LEU A 104 -17.43 5.30 -4.23
CA LEU A 104 -16.23 4.51 -4.05
C LEU A 104 -15.85 3.75 -5.32
N MET A 105 -14.59 3.84 -5.71
CA MET A 105 -13.97 2.94 -6.68
C MET A 105 -13.08 1.96 -5.94
N LEU A 106 -13.40 0.68 -6.04
CA LEU A 106 -12.68 -0.39 -5.36
C LEU A 106 -11.67 -1.06 -6.30
N CYS A 107 -10.62 -1.65 -5.71
CA CYS A 107 -9.65 -2.52 -6.36
C CYS A 107 -9.29 -3.67 -5.41
N ASP A 108 -8.38 -4.55 -5.82
CA ASP A 108 -7.85 -5.60 -4.95
C ASP A 108 -6.88 -5.03 -3.90
N GLY A 109 -6.80 -5.67 -2.73
CA GLY A 109 -5.91 -5.33 -1.62
C GLY A 109 -6.30 -6.06 -0.33
N ASP A 110 -6.02 -5.43 0.82
CA ASP A 110 -6.29 -5.98 2.16
C ASP A 110 -7.50 -5.30 2.87
N GLY A 111 -8.32 -4.56 2.14
CA GLY A 111 -9.42 -3.75 2.69
C GLY A 111 -9.03 -2.30 3.05
N THR A 112 -7.74 -2.00 3.23
CA THR A 112 -7.26 -0.64 3.55
C THR A 112 -6.24 -0.15 2.53
N VAL A 113 -5.25 -0.98 2.22
CA VAL A 113 -4.12 -0.67 1.34
C VAL A 113 -4.31 -1.39 0.00
N PRO A 114 -4.30 -0.66 -1.13
CA PRO A 114 -4.41 -1.26 -2.46
C PRO A 114 -3.27 -2.24 -2.74
N LEU A 115 -3.55 -3.31 -3.49
CA LEU A 115 -2.59 -4.36 -3.85
C LEU A 115 -1.29 -3.80 -4.44
N ILE A 116 -1.39 -2.77 -5.27
CA ILE A 116 -0.21 -2.16 -5.89
C ILE A 116 0.72 -1.52 -4.85
N SER A 117 0.17 -0.92 -3.80
CA SER A 117 0.93 -0.34 -2.69
C SER A 117 1.54 -1.42 -1.79
N LEU A 118 0.84 -2.53 -1.60
CA LEU A 118 1.33 -3.67 -0.82
C LEU A 118 2.49 -4.40 -1.51
N GLY A 119 2.38 -4.63 -2.82
CA GLY A 119 3.22 -5.61 -3.51
C GLY A 119 4.27 -5.05 -4.47
N PHE A 120 4.11 -3.82 -5.00
CA PHE A 120 4.96 -3.32 -6.09
C PHE A 120 6.46 -3.36 -5.75
N MET A 121 6.83 -2.87 -4.56
CA MET A 121 8.23 -2.86 -4.15
C MET A 121 8.77 -4.28 -3.97
N CYS A 122 7.98 -5.20 -3.45
CA CYS A 122 8.40 -6.57 -3.19
C CYS A 122 8.62 -7.39 -4.47
N ILE A 123 7.76 -7.16 -5.46
CA ILE A 123 7.74 -7.92 -6.72
C ILE A 123 8.67 -7.32 -7.77
N ARG A 124 8.76 -5.98 -7.85
CA ARG A 124 9.53 -5.30 -8.89
C ARG A 124 10.56 -4.35 -8.33
N GLY A 125 10.17 -3.41 -7.47
CA GLY A 125 11.06 -2.34 -6.99
C GLY A 125 12.36 -2.86 -6.38
N TRP A 126 12.29 -3.57 -5.25
CA TRP A 126 13.43 -4.14 -4.55
C TRP A 126 14.04 -5.38 -5.22
N LYS A 127 13.50 -5.82 -6.37
CA LYS A 127 14.20 -6.78 -7.24
C LYS A 127 15.22 -6.11 -8.16
N SER A 128 15.17 -4.78 -8.28
CA SER A 128 16.14 -4.00 -9.05
C SER A 128 17.32 -3.53 -8.18
N ASP A 129 18.50 -3.39 -8.79
CA ASP A 129 19.69 -2.82 -8.16
C ASP A 129 19.49 -1.33 -7.77
N ARG A 130 18.56 -0.62 -8.45
CA ARG A 130 18.26 0.79 -8.15
C ARG A 130 17.72 0.97 -6.73
N PHE A 131 16.78 0.15 -6.30
CA PHE A 131 16.16 0.28 -4.98
C PHE A 131 16.73 -0.70 -3.95
N ASN A 132 17.43 -1.74 -4.40
CA ASN A 132 18.07 -2.77 -3.56
C ASN A 132 19.53 -3.02 -3.99
N PRO A 133 20.45 -2.06 -3.79
CA PRO A 133 21.84 -2.19 -4.23
C PRO A 133 22.60 -3.31 -3.51
N GLY A 134 22.17 -3.67 -2.29
CA GLY A 134 22.73 -4.80 -1.53
C GLY A 134 22.28 -6.18 -2.04
N ARG A 135 21.34 -6.23 -2.99
CA ARG A 135 20.72 -7.47 -3.50
C ARG A 135 20.20 -8.37 -2.39
N ALA A 136 19.62 -7.75 -1.36
CA ALA A 136 18.99 -8.47 -0.26
C ALA A 136 17.92 -9.41 -0.85
N PRO A 137 17.89 -10.71 -0.49
CA PRO A 137 16.83 -11.60 -0.93
C PRO A 137 15.46 -11.07 -0.50
N VAL A 138 14.53 -10.98 -1.45
CA VAL A 138 13.15 -10.54 -1.21
C VAL A 138 12.20 -11.72 -1.42
N ILE A 139 11.48 -12.10 -0.39
CA ILE A 139 10.46 -13.15 -0.41
C ILE A 139 9.08 -12.50 -0.21
N THR A 140 8.12 -12.84 -1.07
CA THR A 140 6.76 -12.32 -1.01
C THR A 140 5.78 -13.42 -0.66
N ARG A 141 4.97 -13.20 0.37
CA ARG A 141 3.93 -14.10 0.86
C ARG A 141 2.60 -13.37 0.87
N GLU A 142 1.72 -13.79 -0.02
CA GLU A 142 0.35 -13.33 -0.05
C GLU A 142 -0.55 -14.26 0.76
N TYR A 143 -1.50 -13.67 1.49
CA TYR A 143 -2.50 -14.37 2.29
C TYR A 143 -3.90 -14.05 1.75
N PRO A 144 -4.58 -15.00 1.10
CA PRO A 144 -5.91 -14.75 0.56
C PRO A 144 -6.90 -14.47 1.68
N HIS A 145 -7.68 -13.40 1.54
CA HIS A 145 -8.75 -13.09 2.48
C HIS A 145 -9.89 -14.10 2.36
N LYS A 146 -9.92 -15.07 3.28
CA LYS A 146 -10.96 -16.10 3.38
C LYS A 146 -11.55 -16.09 4.79
N PRO A 147 -12.34 -15.06 5.13
CA PRO A 147 -12.89 -14.97 6.47
C PRO A 147 -13.92 -16.09 6.68
N LEU A 148 -14.00 -16.60 7.91
CA LEU A 148 -15.12 -17.43 8.33
C LEU A 148 -16.35 -16.56 8.55
N ASP A 149 -17.52 -17.07 8.19
CA ASP A 149 -18.79 -16.41 8.53
C ASP A 149 -18.89 -16.26 10.05
N LEU A 150 -19.45 -15.13 10.51
CA LEU A 150 -19.55 -14.78 11.94
C LEU A 150 -20.20 -15.89 12.80
N PHE A 151 -21.13 -16.63 12.21
CA PHE A 151 -21.80 -17.75 12.87
C PHE A 151 -20.87 -18.98 13.03
N VAL A 152 -20.05 -19.25 12.01
CA VAL A 152 -19.09 -20.37 11.97
C VAL A 152 -17.86 -20.05 12.81
N SER A 153 -17.46 -18.79 12.87
CA SER A 153 -16.34 -18.31 13.68
C SER A 153 -16.67 -18.21 15.17
N GLY A 154 -17.88 -18.57 15.60
CA GLY A 154 -18.31 -18.47 17.00
C GLY A 154 -18.43 -17.03 17.50
N GLY A 155 -18.70 -16.08 16.61
CA GLY A 155 -18.74 -14.65 16.93
C GLY A 155 -17.39 -13.95 16.86
N ASP A 156 -16.36 -14.59 16.29
CA ASP A 156 -15.08 -13.90 16.03
C ASP A 156 -15.26 -12.82 14.97
N LEU A 157 -15.18 -11.57 15.44
CA LEU A 157 -15.29 -10.35 14.63
C LEU A 157 -14.07 -10.12 13.75
N ARG A 158 -12.97 -10.88 13.94
CA ARG A 158 -11.71 -10.74 13.18
C ARG A 158 -11.65 -11.62 11.94
N GLY A 159 -12.78 -12.14 11.49
CA GLY A 159 -12.86 -12.96 10.28
C GLY A 159 -12.19 -14.33 10.39
N GLY A 160 -11.72 -14.75 11.56
CA GLY A 160 -11.16 -16.09 11.77
C GLY A 160 -9.74 -16.31 11.18
N PRO A 161 -9.28 -17.57 11.17
CA PRO A 161 -7.85 -17.92 11.07
C PRO A 161 -7.21 -17.67 9.70
N SER A 162 -8.02 -17.38 8.67
CA SER A 162 -7.55 -17.14 7.30
C SER A 162 -7.97 -15.76 6.78
N SER A 163 -8.27 -14.80 7.69
CA SER A 163 -8.52 -13.42 7.30
C SER A 163 -7.25 -12.77 6.75
N GLY A 164 -7.35 -12.18 5.57
CA GLY A 164 -6.33 -11.33 4.96
C GLY A 164 -6.68 -9.84 5.03
N ASP A 165 -7.55 -9.44 5.97
CA ASP A 165 -7.84 -8.02 6.20
C ASP A 165 -6.64 -7.31 6.83
N HIS A 166 -6.46 -6.04 6.52
CA HIS A 166 -5.37 -5.17 7.00
C HIS A 166 -5.01 -5.35 8.48
N VAL A 167 -6.01 -5.42 9.37
CA VAL A 167 -5.78 -5.57 10.80
C VAL A 167 -5.80 -7.05 11.19
N ASP A 168 -6.76 -7.81 10.68
CA ASP A 168 -6.96 -9.21 11.09
C ASP A 168 -5.88 -10.15 10.57
N VAL A 169 -5.08 -9.75 9.57
CA VAL A 169 -3.98 -10.56 9.03
C VAL A 169 -2.96 -10.93 10.12
N LEU A 170 -2.85 -10.16 11.20
CA LEU A 170 -2.02 -10.50 12.36
C LEU A 170 -2.52 -11.73 13.13
N GLY A 171 -3.80 -12.08 12.99
CA GLY A 171 -4.39 -13.32 13.50
C GLY A 171 -4.42 -14.46 12.48
N ASN A 172 -3.89 -14.25 11.27
CA ASN A 172 -3.86 -15.27 10.23
C ASN A 172 -2.85 -16.37 10.59
N HIS A 173 -3.31 -17.62 10.62
CA HIS A 173 -2.49 -18.75 11.04
C HIS A 173 -1.30 -18.98 10.12
N ASP A 174 -1.48 -18.91 8.80
CA ASP A 174 -0.39 -19.06 7.83
C ASP A 174 0.67 -17.96 8.03
N LEU A 175 0.25 -16.73 8.32
CA LEU A 175 1.17 -15.61 8.55
C LEU A 175 1.95 -15.82 9.85
N ILE A 176 1.27 -16.23 10.92
CA ILE A 176 1.91 -16.52 12.20
C ILE A 176 2.93 -17.67 12.02
N ASP A 177 2.56 -18.73 11.32
CA ASP A 177 3.46 -19.84 11.02
C ASP A 177 4.69 -19.40 10.23
N ASP A 178 4.50 -18.58 9.18
CA ASP A 178 5.61 -18.03 8.39
C ASP A 178 6.54 -17.16 9.25
N ILE A 179 5.99 -16.30 10.13
CA ILE A 179 6.78 -15.50 11.08
C ILE A 179 7.57 -16.41 12.02
N LEU A 180 6.94 -17.44 12.60
CA LEU A 180 7.60 -18.38 13.51
C LEU A 180 8.75 -19.12 12.82
N LEU A 181 8.57 -19.55 11.57
CA LEU A 181 9.61 -20.18 10.76
C LEU A 181 10.78 -19.22 10.49
N ILE A 182 10.49 -17.95 10.21
CA ILE A 182 11.50 -16.91 9.96
C ILE A 182 12.31 -16.63 11.24
N VAL A 183 11.65 -16.32 12.35
CA VAL A 183 12.34 -15.90 13.59
C VAL A 183 13.08 -17.04 14.27
N SER A 184 12.62 -18.29 14.09
CA SER A 184 13.32 -19.48 14.58
C SER A 184 14.49 -19.92 13.69
N ASN A 185 14.69 -19.26 12.54
CA ASN A 185 15.66 -19.67 11.52
C ASN A 185 15.48 -21.16 11.16
N SER A 186 14.24 -21.57 10.93
CA SER A 186 13.88 -22.94 10.60
C SER A 186 14.57 -23.41 9.32
N LYS A 187 14.81 -24.73 9.21
CA LYS A 187 15.30 -25.33 7.95
C LYS A 187 14.29 -25.21 6.81
N ARG A 188 13.01 -24.94 7.13
CA ARG A 188 11.90 -24.80 6.17
C ARG A 188 11.44 -23.35 6.17
N LEU A 189 12.25 -22.46 5.60
CA LEU A 189 11.86 -21.06 5.44
C LEU A 189 10.76 -20.92 4.38
N PRO A 190 9.88 -19.91 4.52
CA PRO A 190 8.84 -19.67 3.53
C PRO A 190 9.43 -19.25 2.19
N GLU A 191 8.84 -19.75 1.11
CA GLU A 191 9.15 -19.40 -0.28
C GLU A 191 8.09 -18.44 -0.85
N ASN A 192 8.39 -17.85 -2.01
CA ASN A 192 7.46 -16.95 -2.69
C ASN A 192 6.10 -17.63 -2.92
N ARG A 193 5.02 -16.96 -2.52
CA ARG A 193 3.64 -17.34 -2.81
C ARG A 193 2.89 -16.10 -3.27
N ILE A 194 2.72 -16.01 -4.58
CA ILE A 194 2.00 -14.94 -5.27
C ILE A 194 0.76 -15.58 -5.89
N ILE A 195 -0.40 -15.07 -5.53
CA ILE A 195 -1.72 -15.53 -5.95
C ILE A 195 -2.52 -14.42 -6.65
N SER A 196 -2.16 -13.16 -6.41
CA SER A 196 -2.78 -11.97 -6.99
C SER A 196 -2.23 -11.64 -8.39
N ASP A 197 -2.85 -10.66 -9.05
CA ASP A 197 -2.39 -10.13 -10.35
C ASP A 197 -1.28 -9.06 -10.20
N ILE A 198 -0.61 -8.96 -9.04
CA ILE A 198 0.39 -7.92 -8.77
C ILE A 198 1.53 -7.87 -9.79
N GLU A 199 1.98 -9.02 -10.31
CA GLU A 199 3.03 -9.06 -11.34
C GLU A 199 2.59 -8.32 -12.60
N LYS A 200 1.38 -8.61 -13.09
CA LYS A 200 0.79 -7.95 -14.27
C LYS A 200 0.57 -6.45 -14.06
N PHE A 201 0.22 -6.04 -12.84
CA PHE A 201 0.07 -4.61 -12.53
C PHE A 201 1.41 -3.90 -12.45
N SER A 202 2.43 -4.55 -11.89
CA SER A 202 3.78 -4.01 -11.75
C SER A 202 4.47 -3.81 -13.09
N GLU A 203 4.18 -4.63 -14.10
CA GLU A 203 4.69 -4.48 -15.47
C GLU A 203 4.24 -3.19 -16.18
N ARG A 204 3.12 -2.60 -15.74
CA ARG A 204 2.55 -1.40 -16.37
C ARG A 204 3.14 -0.11 -15.82
N ILE A 205 3.97 -0.20 -14.78
CA ILE A 205 4.55 0.94 -14.10
C ILE A 205 6.01 1.06 -14.53
N ASP A 206 6.33 2.17 -15.19
CA ASP A 206 7.70 2.52 -15.52
C ASP A 206 8.28 3.41 -14.41
N VAL A 207 9.22 2.85 -13.65
CA VAL A 207 10.07 3.60 -12.71
C VAL A 207 11.54 3.52 -13.11
N GLY A 208 11.84 3.22 -14.39
CA GLY A 208 13.19 3.09 -14.92
C GLY A 208 13.95 1.85 -14.42
N VAL A 209 13.24 0.76 -14.09
CA VAL A 209 13.81 -0.52 -13.62
C VAL A 209 13.28 -1.73 -14.37
#